data_AF-Q28R80-F1
#
_entry.id   AF-Q28R80-F1
#
_cell.length_a   1.000
_cell.length_b   1.000
_cell.length_c   1.000
_cell.angle_alpha   90.00
_cell.angle_beta   90.00
_cell.angle_gamma   90.00
#
_symmetry.space_group_name_H-M   'P 1'
#
loop_
_entity.id
_entity.type
_entity.pdbx_description
1 polymer ?
#
loop_
_entity_poly.entity_id
_entity_poly.type
_entity_poly.pdbx_seq_one_letter_code
_entity_poly.pdbx_strand_id
1 'polypeptide(L)' 'MRRRDPLATHNERVKLRAQFLNALAIGFLGFALLRPLIEGTLSLNLFTIAFLVTGLALHAMAHYILRYLETED' A
#
# COMPACT_ATOMS: atom_id res chain seq x y z
N MET A 1 18.73 28.27 10.52
CA MET A 1 17.55 27.74 9.79
C MET A 1 18.05 26.78 8.73
N ARG A 2 17.79 25.47 8.85
CA ARG A 2 18.16 24.50 7.80
C ARG A 2 17.41 24.89 6.53
N ARG A 3 18.11 25.23 5.43
CA ARG A 3 17.50 25.32 4.10
C ARG A 3 16.80 23.99 3.86
N ARG A 4 15.47 23.99 3.78
CA ARG A 4 14.71 22.79 3.41
C ARG A 4 15.07 22.53 1.97
N ASP A 5 15.76 21.43 1.75
CA ASP A 5 15.97 20.93 0.41
C ASP A 5 14.59 20.61 -0.20
N PRO A 6 14.18 21.31 -1.27
CA PRO A 6 12.90 21.05 -1.92
C PRO A 6 12.81 19.60 -2.44
N LEU A 7 13.93 18.99 -2.84
CA LEU A 7 13.99 17.61 -3.29
C LEU A 7 13.69 16.64 -2.14
N ALA A 8 14.33 16.84 -0.98
CA ALA A 8 14.01 16.07 0.23
C ALA A 8 12.52 16.16 0.60
N THR A 9 11.93 17.36 0.53
CA THR A 9 10.50 17.57 0.85
C THR A 9 9.57 16.83 -0.13
N HIS A 10 9.89 16.82 -1.43
CA HIS A 10 9.15 16.06 -2.43
C HIS A 10 9.23 14.56 -2.17
N ASN A 11 10.44 14.05 -1.97
CA ASN A 11 10.67 12.63 -1.71
C ASN A 11 9.98 12.14 -0.43
N GLU A 12 9.95 12.94 0.64
CA GLU A 12 9.19 12.63 1.85
C GLU A 12 7.68 12.46 1.55
N ARG A 13 7.10 13.34 0.75
CA ARG A 13 5.67 13.25 0.38
C ARG A 13 5.38 12.02 -0.47
N VAL A 14 6.26 11.69 -1.42
CA VAL A 14 6.15 10.48 -2.24
C VAL A 14 6.19 9.23 -1.34
N LYS A 15 7.16 9.16 -0.42
CA LYS A 15 7.29 8.05 0.53
C LYS A 15 6.05 7.91 1.42
N LEU A 16 5.54 9.02 1.98
CA LEU A 16 4.34 9.00 2.82
C LEU A 16 3.12 8.44 2.08
N ARG A 17 2.93 8.84 0.81
CA ARG A 17 1.81 8.33 -0.03
C ARG A 17 1.96 6.84 -0.33
N ALA A 18 3.16 6.42 -0.74
CA ALA A 18 3.44 5.01 -1.01
C ALA A 18 3.24 4.15 0.26
N GLN A 19 3.78 4.60 1.39
CA GLN A 19 3.67 3.88 2.65
C GLN A 19 2.22 3.79 3.15
N PHE A 20 1.44 4.86 2.99
CA PHE A 20 0.01 4.85 3.32
C PHE A 20 -0.76 3.79 2.51
N LEU A 21 -0.59 3.77 1.19
CA LEU A 21 -1.27 2.80 0.33
C LEU A 21 -0.80 1.37 0.60
N ASN A 22 0.49 1.19 0.89
CA ASN A 22 1.03 -0.11 1.28
C ASN A 22 0.43 -0.61 2.60
N ALA A 23 0.26 0.27 3.59
CA ALA A 23 -0.37 -0.09 4.86
C ALA A 23 -1.84 -0.50 4.65
N LEU A 24 -2.58 0.23 3.81
CA LEU A 24 -3.93 -0.17 3.42
C LEU A 24 -3.93 -1.54 2.73
N ALA A 25 -3.05 -1.74 1.74
CA ALA A 25 -2.92 -3.01 1.02
C ALA A 25 -2.73 -4.20 1.97
N ILE A 26 -1.82 -4.08 2.93
CA ILE A 26 -1.59 -5.10 3.96
C ILE A 26 -2.87 -5.34 4.78
N GLY A 27 -3.60 -4.29 5.15
CA GLY A 27 -4.89 -4.41 5.84
C GLY A 27 -5.92 -5.21 5.03
N PHE A 28 -6.07 -4.91 3.74
CA PHE A 28 -6.99 -5.63 2.84
C PHE A 28 -6.58 -7.10 2.64
N LEU A 29 -5.30 -7.35 2.36
CA LEU A 29 -4.77 -8.72 2.19
C LEU A 29 -4.88 -9.54 3.47
N GLY A 30 -4.54 -8.93 4.61
CA GLY A 30 -4.69 -9.55 5.92
C GLY A 30 -6.14 -9.88 6.23
N PHE A 31 -7.06 -8.93 6.02
CA PHE A 31 -8.49 -9.15 6.26
C PHE A 31 -9.08 -10.25 5.37
N ALA A 32 -8.65 -10.34 4.11
CA ALA A 32 -9.08 -11.39 3.19
C ALA A 32 -8.77 -12.80 3.71
N LEU A 33 -7.69 -12.96 4.48
CA LEU A 33 -7.26 -14.26 5.04
C LEU A 33 -7.78 -14.47 6.47
N LEU A 34 -7.71 -13.43 7.30
CA LEU A 34 -8.08 -13.52 8.72
C LEU A 34 -9.57 -13.73 8.91
N ARG A 35 -10.42 -13.03 8.15
CA ARG A 35 -11.88 -13.18 8.27
C ARG A 35 -12.35 -14.63 8.04
N PRO A 36 -12.07 -15.29 6.90
CA PRO A 36 -12.50 -16.67 6.69
C PRO A 36 -11.84 -17.66 7.67
N LEU A 37 -10.61 -17.38 8.12
CA LEU A 37 -9.95 -18.19 9.14
C LEU A 37 -10.69 -18.14 10.48
N ILE A 38 -11.15 -16.95 10.90
CA ILE A 38 -11.95 -16.76 12.13
C ILE A 38 -13.33 -17.39 11.99
N GLU A 39 -13.94 -17.29 10.80
CA GLU A 39 -15.24 -17.89 10.50
C GLU A 39 -15.17 -19.41 10.29
N GLY A 40 -13.99 -20.03 10.36
CA GLY A 40 -13.79 -21.48 10.16
C GLY A 40 -14.07 -21.95 8.74
N THR A 41 -14.19 -21.02 7.79
CA THR A 41 -14.58 -21.28 6.40
C THR A 41 -13.56 -20.68 5.46
N LEU A 42 -12.44 -21.38 5.26
CA LEU A 42 -11.42 -21.00 4.28
C LEU A 42 -11.92 -21.29 2.84
N SER A 43 -12.96 -20.56 2.43
CA SER A 43 -13.57 -20.65 1.11
C SER A 43 -13.24 -19.40 0.30
N LEU A 44 -12.91 -19.60 -0.98
CA LEU A 44 -12.74 -18.52 -1.93
C LEU A 44 -14.12 -18.03 -2.38
N ASN A 45 -14.69 -17.12 -1.61
CA ASN A 45 -15.92 -16.42 -1.98
C ASN A 45 -15.60 -15.07 -2.65
N LEU A 46 -16.64 -14.45 -3.22
CA LEU A 46 -16.49 -13.19 -3.95
C LEU A 46 -15.92 -12.05 -3.09
N PHE A 47 -16.27 -12.01 -1.79
CA PHE A 47 -15.72 -11.01 -0.87
C PHE A 47 -14.22 -11.23 -0.64
N THR A 48 -13.78 -12.47 -0.38
CA THR A 48 -12.35 -12.82 -0.23
C THR A 48 -11.57 -12.38 -1.46
N ILE A 49 -12.08 -12.69 -2.66
CA ILE A 49 -11.45 -12.28 -3.92
C ILE A 49 -11.40 -10.76 -4.04
N ALA A 50 -12.49 -10.06 -3.72
CA ALA A 50 -12.53 -8.59 -3.79
C ALA A 50 -11.51 -7.94 -2.85
N PHE A 51 -11.37 -8.42 -1.61
CA PHE A 51 -10.35 -7.93 -0.68
C PHE A 51 -8.93 -8.23 -1.18
N LEU A 52 -8.67 -9.42 -1.71
CA LEU A 52 -7.36 -9.78 -2.28
C LEU A 52 -6.99 -8.89 -3.46
N VAL A 53 -7.89 -8.75 -4.44
CA VAL A 53 -7.66 -7.94 -5.64
C VAL A 53 -7.46 -6.47 -5.27
N THR A 54 -8.27 -5.94 -4.35
CA THR A 54 -8.12 -4.55 -3.89
C THR A 54 -6.79 -4.35 -3.18
N GLY A 55 -6.40 -5.28 -2.29
CA GLY A 55 -5.12 -5.24 -1.62
C GLY A 55 -3.94 -5.28 -2.59
N LEU A 56 -3.96 -6.19 -3.57
CA LEU A 56 -2.94 -6.28 -4.61
C LEU A 56 -2.85 -5.01 -5.48
N ALA A 57 -3.99 -4.44 -5.86
CA ALA A 57 -4.03 -3.19 -6.62
C ALA A 57 -3.42 -2.03 -5.84
N LEU A 58 -3.76 -1.90 -4.55
CA LEU A 58 -3.18 -0.87 -3.67
C LEU A 58 -1.68 -1.07 -3.46
N HIS A 59 -1.24 -2.32 -3.31
CA HIS A 59 0.19 -2.64 -3.18
C HIS A 59 0.96 -2.28 -4.44
N ALA A 60 0.44 -2.66 -5.61
CA ALA A 60 1.03 -2.28 -6.90
C ALA A 60 1.07 -0.76 -7.10
N MET A 61 0.01 -0.05 -6.71
CA MET A 61 -0.04 1.41 -6.75
C MET A 61 0.98 2.06 -5.82
N ALA A 62 1.20 1.50 -4.62
CA ALA A 62 2.24 1.97 -3.71
C ALA A 62 3.64 1.88 -4.35
N HIS A 63 3.94 0.75 -4.98
CA HIS A 63 5.20 0.57 -5.72
C HIS A 63 5.30 1.49 -6.93
N TYR A 64 4.20 1.71 -7.65
CA TYR A 64 4.16 2.64 -8.75
C TYR A 64 4.49 4.07 -8.31
N ILE A 65 3.99 4.51 -7.15
CA ILE A 65 4.27 5.85 -6.62
C ILE A 65 5.75 6.04 -6.29
N LEU A 66 6.47 4.99 -5.87
CA LEU A 66 7.90 5.10 -5.60
C LEU A 66 8.74 5.43 -6.85
N ARG A 67 8.19 5.23 -8.06
CA ARG A 67 8.83 5.65 -9.32
C ARG A 67 9.06 7.16 -9.40
N TYR A 68 8.31 7.96 -8.64
CA TYR A 68 8.42 9.42 -8.63
C TYR A 68 9.45 9.94 -7.62
N LEU A 69 10.26 9.06 -7.01
CA LEU A 69 11.41 9.49 -6.22
C LEU A 69 12.47 10.10 -7.14
N GLU A 70 12.93 11.28 -6.76
CA GLU A 70 13.97 12.02 -7.48
C GLU A 70 15.32 11.84 -6.77
N THR A 71 16.40 11.75 -7.54
CA THR A 71 17.78 11.74 -7.05
C THR A 71 18.44 13.06 -7.40
N GLU A 72 19.40 13.52 -6.59
CA GLU A 72 20.26 14.64 -6.96
C GLU A 72 21.15 14.19 -8.14
N ASP A 73 20.97 14.82 -9.31
CA ASP A 73 21.87 14.69 -10.48
C ASP A 73 23.12 15.56 -10.31
#